data_AF-A0A6J0SHS6-F1
#
_entry.id   AF-A0A6J0SHS6-F1
#
_cell.length_a   1.000
_cell.length_b   1.000
_cell.length_c   1.000
_cell.angle_alpha   90.00
_cell.angle_beta   90.00
_cell.angle_gamma   90.00
#
_symmetry.space_group_name_H-M   'P 1'
#
loop_
_entity.id
_entity.type
_entity.pdbx_description
1 polymer ?
#
loop_
_entity_poly.entity_id
_entity_poly.type
_entity_poly.pdbx_seq_one_letter_code
_entity_poly.pdbx_strand_id
1 'polypeptide(L)'
;MNHLGSVQQKVPCLFVTRVTEEPSAKRERQPFKVLATETISQKALEADIYNAIPTEKVDGTCCYITTYKGRPYLWARLDRKPNKQAEKRFKRFLYSADNSEGFTWNIEEDFRTVPECWIPAKEIEHCNGKPFPDENGHIPGWVPVEKNSKQYCWHTSVVDYEFELGLVLKPHTEETGLLEISPVPLSHFSEHTLELIGTNINANPYGLGSKKHPIHLLVPHGIFQIKNVPALNHTDILAWLDGCKEGKIEGIVWHCANGSLIKLHRHHLGLPWPIAHPNLISQPVVVDFSGDKYGYNFQPNTLFHYFSKLDGQRFNSLRDIIGDYDQIS
;
A
#
# COMPACT_ATOMS: atom_id res chain seq x y z
N MET A 1 9.13 21.02 -1.51
CA MET A 1 7.86 20.42 -1.02
C MET A 1 8.20 19.01 -0.60
N ASN A 2 7.87 18.60 0.64
CA ASN A 2 8.01 17.20 1.01
C ASN A 2 7.15 16.37 0.05
N HIS A 3 7.78 15.43 -0.65
CA HIS A 3 7.09 14.58 -1.61
C HIS A 3 6.04 13.74 -0.87
N LEU A 4 4.82 13.69 -1.41
CA LEU A 4 3.78 12.78 -0.92
C LEU A 4 4.31 11.35 -1.07
N GLY A 5 4.28 10.53 -0.02
CA GLY A 5 4.49 9.09 -0.17
C GLY A 5 5.56 8.41 0.68
N SER A 6 5.84 8.85 1.92
CA SER A 6 6.59 8.01 2.88
C SER A 6 5.66 7.51 3.99
N VAL A 7 5.01 6.36 3.78
CA VAL A 7 4.16 5.70 4.78
C VAL A 7 5.05 4.85 5.70
N GLN A 8 5.63 5.46 6.72
CA GLN A 8 6.54 4.74 7.63
C GLN A 8 5.82 4.13 8.84
N GLN A 9 4.67 4.69 9.22
CA GLN A 9 3.87 4.22 10.36
C GLN A 9 2.51 3.62 9.94
N LYS A 10 1.83 2.98 10.89
CA LYS A 10 0.41 2.65 10.70
C LYS A 10 -0.42 3.92 10.63
N VAL A 11 -1.18 4.04 9.56
CA VAL A 11 -2.01 5.19 9.28
C VAL A 11 -3.30 5.13 10.13
N PRO A 12 -3.58 6.10 11.03
CA PRO A 12 -4.81 6.15 11.82
C PRO A 12 -6.07 6.36 10.97
N CYS A 13 -7.22 6.00 11.52
CA CYS A 13 -8.52 6.19 10.88
C CYS A 13 -9.00 7.65 10.98
N LEU A 14 -9.65 8.16 9.92
CA LEU A 14 -10.27 9.50 9.90
C LEU A 14 -11.27 9.67 11.04
N PHE A 15 -12.13 8.67 11.23
CA PHE A 15 -13.13 8.66 12.29
C PHE A 15 -12.68 7.76 13.45
N VAL A 16 -13.19 8.06 14.65
CA VAL A 16 -13.12 7.14 15.78
C VAL A 16 -13.78 5.82 15.37
N THR A 17 -13.17 4.69 15.74
CA THR A 17 -13.70 3.37 15.40
C THR A 17 -14.36 2.73 16.61
N ARG A 18 -15.41 1.95 16.35
CA ARG A 18 -16.14 1.15 17.34
C ARG A 18 -16.19 -0.30 16.87
N VAL A 19 -16.03 -1.22 17.82
CA VAL A 19 -16.27 -2.65 17.60
C VAL A 19 -17.74 -2.94 17.85
N THR A 20 -18.40 -3.65 16.94
CA THR A 20 -19.77 -4.14 17.11
C THR A 20 -19.80 -5.66 16.97
N GLU A 21 -20.64 -6.35 17.75
CA GLU A 21 -20.82 -7.81 17.75
C GLU A 21 -21.66 -8.29 16.55
N GLU A 22 -21.31 -7.83 15.36
CA GLU A 22 -21.90 -8.28 14.10
C GLU A 22 -20.81 -8.90 13.23
N PRO A 23 -21.09 -9.99 12.49
CA PRO A 23 -20.09 -10.63 11.65
C PRO A 23 -19.46 -9.66 10.64
N SER A 24 -18.15 -9.77 10.45
CA SER A 24 -17.42 -8.97 9.45
C SER A 24 -17.74 -9.43 8.04
N ALA A 25 -18.14 -8.50 7.17
CA ALA A 25 -18.24 -8.75 5.74
C ALA A 25 -16.87 -8.96 5.06
N LYS A 26 -15.77 -8.54 5.72
CA LYS A 26 -14.40 -8.64 5.18
C LYS A 26 -13.73 -9.97 5.48
N ARG A 27 -14.06 -10.62 6.60
CA ARG A 27 -13.42 -11.86 7.05
C ARG A 27 -14.45 -12.89 7.44
N GLU A 28 -14.60 -13.89 6.58
CA GLU A 28 -15.40 -15.09 6.85
C GLU A 28 -14.93 -15.68 8.19
N ARG A 29 -15.84 -15.76 9.18
CA ARG A 29 -15.61 -16.21 10.58
C ARG A 29 -15.14 -15.17 11.59
N GLN A 30 -15.04 -13.89 11.26
CA GLN A 30 -14.86 -12.86 12.29
C GLN A 30 -16.23 -12.46 12.86
N PRO A 31 -16.52 -12.69 14.16
CA PRO A 31 -17.85 -12.49 14.74
C PRO A 31 -18.16 -11.02 15.10
N PHE A 32 -17.24 -10.11 14.81
CA PHE A 32 -17.35 -8.68 15.08
C PHE A 32 -16.91 -7.88 13.85
N LYS A 33 -17.38 -6.64 13.75
CA LYS A 33 -16.92 -5.66 12.75
C LYS A 33 -16.42 -4.40 13.44
N VAL A 34 -15.49 -3.71 12.77
CA VAL A 34 -14.95 -2.43 13.21
C VAL A 34 -15.53 -1.38 12.28
N LEU A 35 -16.32 -0.46 12.82
CA LEU A 35 -16.97 0.61 12.07
C LEU A 35 -16.45 1.98 12.51
N ALA A 36 -16.36 2.91 11.57
CA ALA A 36 -16.18 4.32 11.83
C ALA A 36 -17.47 4.89 12.48
N THR A 37 -17.30 5.79 13.44
CA THR A 37 -18.38 6.64 13.94
C THR A 37 -18.47 7.92 13.12
N GLU A 38 -19.34 8.84 13.52
CA GLU A 38 -19.47 10.16 12.91
C GLU A 38 -18.43 11.17 13.44
N THR A 39 -17.64 10.79 14.45
CA THR A 39 -16.68 11.67 15.14
C THR A 39 -15.31 11.56 14.50
N ILE A 40 -14.78 12.67 13.98
CA ILE A 40 -13.40 12.75 13.49
C ILE A 40 -12.44 12.45 14.65
N SER A 41 -11.40 11.66 14.37
CA SER A 41 -10.42 11.29 15.39
C SER A 41 -9.55 12.49 15.80
N GLN A 42 -9.16 12.53 17.07
CA GLN A 42 -8.28 13.58 17.59
C GLN A 42 -6.95 13.66 16.81
N LYS A 43 -6.38 12.49 16.45
CA LYS A 43 -5.18 12.40 15.60
C LYS A 43 -5.36 13.07 14.24
N ALA A 44 -6.54 12.98 13.63
CA ALA A 44 -6.82 13.64 12.35
C ALA A 44 -6.94 15.16 12.52
N LEU A 45 -7.58 15.63 13.60
CA LEU A 45 -7.67 17.06 13.90
C LEU A 45 -6.29 17.68 14.19
N GLU A 46 -5.47 17.01 14.99
CA GLU A 46 -4.09 17.42 15.31
C GLU A 46 -3.18 17.46 14.07
N ALA A 47 -3.51 16.64 13.07
CA ALA A 47 -2.80 16.62 11.79
C ALA A 47 -3.31 17.67 10.77
N ASP A 48 -4.28 18.51 11.14
CA ASP A 48 -4.87 19.51 10.23
C ASP A 48 -5.49 18.88 8.96
N ILE A 49 -6.32 17.85 9.18
CA ILE A 49 -6.97 17.07 8.11
C ILE A 49 -7.73 17.90 7.07
N TYR A 50 -8.24 19.08 7.45
CA TYR A 50 -9.01 19.95 6.56
C TYR A 50 -8.18 20.58 5.44
N ASN A 51 -6.85 20.67 5.62
CA ASN A 51 -5.91 21.17 4.60
C ASN A 51 -5.10 20.04 3.94
N ALA A 52 -5.42 18.78 4.24
CA ALA A 52 -4.70 17.63 3.73
C ALA A 52 -5.05 17.31 2.26
N ILE A 53 -4.12 16.68 1.54
CA ILE A 53 -4.30 16.27 0.15
C ILE A 53 -4.90 14.85 0.12
N PRO A 54 -6.13 14.66 -0.38
CA PRO A 54 -6.77 13.34 -0.47
C PRO A 54 -6.28 12.57 -1.69
N THR A 55 -6.01 11.29 -1.49
CA THR A 55 -5.54 10.36 -2.52
C THR A 55 -6.28 9.03 -2.41
N GLU A 56 -6.37 8.31 -3.53
CA GLU A 56 -6.90 6.96 -3.55
C GLU A 56 -6.03 6.04 -2.69
N LYS A 57 -6.68 5.31 -1.77
CA LYS A 57 -6.04 4.17 -1.13
C LYS A 57 -6.02 2.99 -2.11
N VAL A 58 -4.82 2.63 -2.56
CA VAL A 58 -4.61 1.46 -3.40
C VAL A 58 -4.44 0.22 -2.51
N ASP A 59 -5.12 -0.87 -2.88
CA ASP A 59 -5.09 -2.13 -2.13
C ASP A 59 -3.94 -3.01 -2.60
N GLY A 60 -2.78 -2.79 -2.01
CA GLY A 60 -1.56 -3.55 -2.26
C GLY A 60 -0.84 -3.99 -0.98
N THR A 61 0.36 -4.50 -1.16
CA THR A 61 1.30 -4.69 -0.05
C THR A 61 2.36 -3.59 -0.09
N CYS A 62 2.49 -2.89 1.03
CA CYS A 62 3.37 -1.74 1.14
C CYS A 62 4.85 -2.17 0.98
N CYS A 63 5.55 -1.37 0.19
CA CYS A 63 6.95 -1.49 -0.17
C CYS A 63 7.67 -0.17 0.09
N TYR A 64 8.99 -0.21 0.14
CA TYR A 64 9.84 0.95 0.35
C TYR A 64 11.06 0.87 -0.56
N ILE A 65 11.50 2.00 -1.13
CA ILE A 65 12.79 2.05 -1.83
C ILE A 65 13.80 2.78 -0.95
N THR A 66 14.91 2.12 -0.66
CA THR A 66 16.07 2.74 -0.01
C THR A 66 17.35 2.00 -0.39
N THR A 67 18.49 2.55 0.03
CA THR A 67 19.80 2.01 -0.31
C THR A 67 20.05 0.69 0.42
N TYR A 68 20.45 -0.35 -0.33
CA TYR A 68 20.98 -1.59 0.19
C TYR A 68 22.23 -1.96 -0.60
N LYS A 69 23.32 -2.32 0.10
CA LYS A 69 24.61 -2.65 -0.54
C LYS A 69 25.10 -1.57 -1.53
N GLY A 70 24.85 -0.29 -1.19
CA GLY A 70 25.28 0.87 -1.97
C GLY A 70 24.43 1.20 -3.20
N ARG A 71 23.28 0.55 -3.40
CA ARG A 71 22.39 0.76 -4.56
C ARG A 71 20.92 0.93 -4.14
N PRO A 72 20.09 1.62 -4.93
CA PRO A 72 18.64 1.63 -4.71
C PRO A 72 18.07 0.21 -4.73
N TYR A 73 17.22 -0.12 -3.77
CA TYR A 73 16.69 -1.47 -3.61
C TYR A 73 15.22 -1.43 -3.20
N LEU A 74 14.46 -2.45 -3.60
CA LEU A 74 13.10 -2.64 -3.10
C LEU A 74 13.15 -3.34 -1.74
N TRP A 75 12.36 -2.84 -0.80
CA TRP A 75 12.20 -3.39 0.53
C TRP A 75 10.74 -3.73 0.77
N ALA A 76 10.49 -4.91 1.32
CA ALA A 76 9.16 -5.36 1.70
C ALA A 76 8.90 -5.01 3.16
N ARG A 77 7.63 -4.72 3.47
CA ARG A 77 7.21 -4.48 4.85
C ARG A 77 7.39 -5.74 5.70
N LEU A 78 8.07 -5.60 6.84
CA LEU A 78 8.19 -6.63 7.86
C LEU A 78 8.04 -6.01 9.25
N ASP A 79 6.82 -6.03 9.78
CA ASP A 79 6.58 -5.62 11.17
C ASP A 79 7.18 -6.64 12.14
N ARG A 80 8.02 -6.19 13.07
CA ARG A 80 8.47 -6.99 14.21
C ARG A 80 7.32 -7.09 15.22
N LYS A 81 6.77 -8.30 15.36
CA LYS A 81 5.59 -8.60 16.18
C LYS A 81 5.99 -9.13 17.55
N PRO A 82 5.10 -8.99 18.56
CA PRO A 82 5.33 -9.59 19.85
C PRO A 82 5.35 -11.13 19.75
N ASN A 83 6.05 -11.76 20.68
CA ASN A 83 5.98 -13.20 20.88
C ASN A 83 4.61 -13.59 21.48
N LYS A 84 4.29 -14.89 21.52
CA LYS A 84 2.96 -15.36 21.98
C LYS A 84 2.63 -14.95 23.42
N GLN A 85 3.63 -14.91 24.31
CA GLN A 85 3.45 -14.58 25.71
C GLN A 85 3.17 -13.09 25.89
N ALA A 86 3.97 -12.25 25.23
CA ALA A 86 3.81 -10.80 25.22
C ALA A 86 2.49 -10.38 24.57
N GLU A 87 2.10 -10.99 23.44
CA GLU A 87 0.81 -10.73 22.79
C GLU A 87 -0.36 -11.03 23.73
N LYS A 88 -0.29 -12.11 24.51
CA LYS A 88 -1.32 -12.48 25.49
C LYS A 88 -1.39 -11.47 26.65
N ARG A 89 -0.23 -11.03 27.15
CA ARG A 89 -0.14 -9.98 28.19
C ARG A 89 -0.73 -8.66 27.69
N PHE A 90 -0.34 -8.23 26.50
CA PHE A 90 -0.80 -7.00 25.90
C PHE A 90 -2.31 -7.00 25.65
N LYS A 91 -2.86 -8.10 25.11
CA LYS A 91 -4.32 -8.25 24.96
C LYS A 91 -5.06 -8.15 26.29
N ARG A 92 -4.55 -8.79 27.36
CA ARG A 92 -5.16 -8.68 28.70
C ARG A 92 -5.16 -7.24 29.21
N PHE A 93 -4.08 -6.51 29.00
CA PHE A 93 -3.99 -5.08 29.32
C PHE A 93 -5.01 -4.26 28.51
N LEU A 94 -5.14 -4.50 27.20
CA LEU A 94 -6.15 -3.77 26.41
C LEU A 94 -7.59 -4.00 26.88
N TYR A 95 -7.87 -5.16 27.50
CA TYR A 95 -9.18 -5.50 28.05
C TYR A 95 -9.36 -5.15 29.53
N SER A 96 -8.32 -4.70 30.24
CA SER A 96 -8.49 -4.24 31.63
C SER A 96 -9.16 -2.88 31.68
N ALA A 97 -10.05 -2.71 32.66
CA ALA A 97 -10.79 -1.45 32.87
C ALA A 97 -9.90 -0.32 33.42
N ASP A 98 -8.71 -0.65 33.93
CA ASP A 98 -7.74 0.28 34.48
C ASP A 98 -6.46 0.26 33.64
N ASN A 99 -6.36 1.20 32.71
CA ASN A 99 -5.20 1.38 31.83
C ASN A 99 -4.39 2.63 32.19
N SER A 100 -4.53 3.12 33.43
CA SER A 100 -3.92 4.37 33.90
C SER A 100 -2.38 4.35 33.86
N GLU A 101 -1.73 3.20 34.04
CA GLU A 101 -0.26 3.09 34.09
C GLU A 101 0.43 2.75 32.75
N GLY A 102 -0.32 2.56 31.65
CA GLY A 102 0.26 2.17 30.36
C GLY A 102 0.86 0.76 30.34
N PHE A 103 1.10 0.18 29.15
CA PHE A 103 1.72 -1.14 29.04
C PHE A 103 3.25 -1.04 28.96
N THR A 104 3.95 -1.74 29.84
CA THR A 104 5.41 -1.79 29.82
C THR A 104 5.91 -2.95 28.95
N TRP A 105 6.64 -2.62 27.88
CA TRP A 105 7.28 -3.57 26.97
C TRP A 105 8.73 -3.85 27.37
N ASN A 106 9.14 -5.12 27.36
CA ASN A 106 10.54 -5.52 27.33
C ASN A 106 10.97 -5.76 25.88
N ILE A 107 11.59 -4.77 25.24
CA ILE A 107 11.93 -4.81 23.80
C ILE A 107 12.81 -6.01 23.39
N GLU A 108 13.64 -6.52 24.31
CA GLU A 108 14.52 -7.66 24.03
C GLU A 108 13.80 -9.00 24.09
N GLU A 109 12.91 -9.17 25.08
CA GLU A 109 12.27 -10.46 25.35
C GLU A 109 10.90 -10.59 24.69
N ASP A 110 10.12 -9.50 24.63
CA ASP A 110 8.71 -9.53 24.23
C ASP A 110 8.51 -9.67 22.72
N PHE A 111 9.55 -9.53 21.90
CA PHE A 111 9.44 -9.46 20.44
C PHE A 111 10.15 -10.60 19.71
N ARG A 112 9.59 -11.00 18.57
CA ARG A 112 10.22 -12.00 17.70
C ARG A 112 11.54 -11.46 17.13
N THR A 113 12.45 -12.38 16.80
CA THR A 113 13.68 -12.05 16.09
C THR A 113 13.36 -11.61 14.65
N VAL A 114 14.20 -10.74 14.12
CA VAL A 114 14.18 -10.27 12.74
C VAL A 114 15.53 -10.54 12.09
N PRO A 115 15.61 -10.62 10.75
CA PRO A 115 16.89 -10.71 10.05
C PRO A 115 17.81 -9.53 10.38
N GLU A 116 19.12 -9.72 10.27
CA GLU A 116 20.12 -8.65 10.51
C GLU A 116 19.94 -7.46 9.56
N CYS A 117 19.51 -7.71 8.33
CA CYS A 117 19.23 -6.67 7.35
C CYS A 117 17.91 -5.91 7.61
N TRP A 118 17.15 -6.27 8.65
CA TRP A 118 15.93 -5.56 9.00
C TRP A 118 16.25 -4.16 9.49
N ILE A 119 15.51 -3.17 9.00
CA ILE A 119 15.60 -1.78 9.47
C ILE A 119 14.26 -1.32 10.02
N PRO A 120 14.26 -0.53 11.12
CA PRO A 120 13.04 0.12 11.58
C PRO A 120 12.54 1.13 10.54
N ALA A 121 11.23 1.35 10.50
CA ALA A 121 10.67 2.45 9.71
C ALA A 121 11.11 3.80 10.33
N LYS A 122 11.37 4.81 9.50
CA LYS A 122 12.10 6.02 9.94
C LYS A 122 11.44 6.83 11.06
N GLU A 123 10.12 6.83 11.11
CA GLU A 123 9.36 7.72 11.99
C GLU A 123 8.89 7.04 13.27
N ILE A 124 9.31 5.80 13.55
CA ILE A 124 8.87 5.13 14.78
C ILE A 124 9.42 5.80 16.04
N GLU A 125 8.64 5.75 17.12
CA GLU A 125 9.11 6.16 18.44
C GLU A 125 10.30 5.31 18.88
N HIS A 126 11.22 5.94 19.61
CA HIS A 126 12.38 5.26 20.19
C HIS A 126 12.41 5.48 21.70
N CYS A 127 12.63 4.41 22.46
CA CYS A 127 12.85 4.45 23.90
C CYS A 127 14.25 3.92 24.20
N ASN A 128 15.09 4.73 24.85
CA ASN A 128 16.50 4.39 25.13
C ASN A 128 17.28 3.96 23.87
N GLY A 129 17.05 4.65 22.74
CA GLY A 129 17.69 4.37 21.46
C GLY A 129 17.17 3.12 20.73
N LYS A 130 16.15 2.43 21.25
CA LYS A 130 15.56 1.24 20.62
C LYS A 130 14.18 1.55 20.03
N PRO A 131 13.86 0.98 18.85
CA PRO A 131 12.51 0.98 18.27
C PRO A 131 11.43 0.60 19.29
N PHE A 132 10.43 1.46 19.45
CA PHE A 132 9.30 1.25 20.35
C PHE A 132 8.05 0.81 19.55
N PRO A 133 7.22 -0.11 20.09
CA PRO A 133 6.02 -0.57 19.40
C PRO A 133 4.93 0.50 19.30
N ASP A 134 4.15 0.42 18.23
CA ASP A 134 2.93 1.20 18.02
C ASP A 134 1.80 0.80 18.98
N GLU A 135 0.68 1.51 18.90
CA GLU A 135 -0.52 1.28 19.72
C GLU A 135 -1.13 -0.13 19.60
N ASN A 136 -0.73 -0.90 18.57
CA ASN A 136 -1.16 -2.29 18.39
C ASN A 136 -0.07 -3.29 18.83
N GLY A 137 1.01 -2.81 19.44
CA GLY A 137 2.13 -3.62 19.91
C GLY A 137 3.09 -4.08 18.81
N HIS A 138 3.06 -3.49 17.60
CA HIS A 138 3.98 -3.87 16.52
C HIS A 138 5.09 -2.83 16.35
N ILE A 139 6.26 -3.27 15.90
CA ILE A 139 7.34 -2.36 15.49
C ILE A 139 7.44 -2.41 13.95
N PRO A 140 6.94 -1.38 13.24
CA PRO A 140 7.14 -1.17 11.81
C PRO A 140 8.60 -1.34 11.35
N GLY A 141 8.79 -2.03 10.23
CA GLY A 141 10.11 -2.09 9.60
C GLY A 141 10.11 -2.75 8.24
N TRP A 142 11.31 -2.93 7.71
CA TRP A 142 11.56 -3.26 6.32
C TRP A 142 12.65 -4.31 6.19
N VAL A 143 12.57 -5.14 5.16
CA VAL A 143 13.66 -6.05 4.74
C VAL A 143 13.89 -5.94 3.23
N PRO A 144 15.14 -6.05 2.76
CA PRO A 144 15.44 -5.92 1.34
C PRO A 144 14.91 -7.14 0.57
N VAL A 145 14.38 -6.90 -0.62
CA VAL A 145 13.83 -7.92 -1.52
C VAL A 145 14.94 -8.42 -2.44
N GLU A 146 15.66 -9.45 -2.00
CA GLU A 146 16.74 -10.02 -2.81
C GLU A 146 16.20 -10.80 -4.03
N LYS A 147 16.94 -10.76 -5.15
CA LYS A 147 16.54 -11.32 -6.47
C LYS A 147 15.98 -12.75 -6.44
N ASN A 148 16.45 -13.59 -5.53
CA ASN A 148 16.06 -15.00 -5.42
C ASN A 148 15.14 -15.28 -4.21
N SER A 149 14.49 -14.25 -3.66
CA SER A 149 13.63 -14.40 -2.49
C SER A 149 12.36 -15.18 -2.84
N LYS A 150 12.23 -16.39 -2.28
CA LYS A 150 10.99 -17.18 -2.37
C LYS A 150 9.83 -16.53 -1.61
N GLN A 151 10.12 -15.85 -0.51
CA GLN A 151 9.11 -15.17 0.30
C GLN A 151 8.55 -13.93 -0.41
N TYR A 152 9.40 -13.22 -1.15
CA TYR A 152 9.06 -11.97 -1.82
C TYR A 152 9.09 -12.11 -3.35
N CYS A 153 8.76 -13.29 -3.88
CA CYS A 153 8.85 -13.58 -5.31
C CYS A 153 8.00 -12.64 -6.21
N TRP A 154 6.88 -12.12 -5.69
CA TRP A 154 6.05 -11.13 -6.39
C TRP A 154 6.61 -9.71 -6.32
N HIS A 155 7.44 -9.42 -5.32
CA HIS A 155 8.15 -8.14 -5.26
C HIS A 155 9.33 -8.17 -6.22
N THR A 156 10.01 -9.31 -6.35
CA THR A 156 11.11 -9.47 -7.32
C THR A 156 10.63 -9.44 -8.77
N SER A 157 9.35 -9.74 -9.07
CA SER A 157 8.86 -9.74 -10.46
C SER A 157 8.67 -8.33 -11.04
N VAL A 158 8.59 -7.30 -10.19
CA VAL A 158 8.38 -5.90 -10.59
C VAL A 158 9.65 -5.06 -10.51
N VAL A 159 10.80 -5.69 -10.28
CA VAL A 159 12.09 -5.01 -10.21
C VAL A 159 13.13 -5.70 -11.08
N ASP A 160 13.82 -4.92 -11.89
CA ASP A 160 15.02 -5.35 -12.57
C ASP A 160 16.23 -4.70 -11.90
N TYR A 161 17.00 -5.48 -11.14
CA TYR A 161 18.20 -5.00 -10.44
C TYR A 161 19.43 -4.87 -11.34
N GLU A 162 19.40 -5.41 -12.57
CA GLU A 162 20.48 -5.22 -13.54
C GLU A 162 20.44 -3.80 -14.11
N PHE A 163 19.24 -3.32 -14.40
CA PHE A 163 18.99 -1.97 -14.91
C PHE A 163 18.53 -0.97 -13.83
N GLU A 164 18.36 -1.43 -12.58
CA GLU A 164 17.86 -0.66 -11.45
C GLU A 164 16.48 -0.01 -11.72
N LEU A 165 15.56 -0.77 -12.32
CA LEU A 165 14.23 -0.32 -12.73
C LEU A 165 13.14 -0.97 -11.87
N GLY A 166 12.08 -0.21 -11.59
CA GLY A 166 10.80 -0.71 -11.12
C GLY A 166 9.74 -0.64 -12.22
N LEU A 167 8.87 -1.64 -12.32
CA LEU A 167 7.72 -1.64 -13.22
C LEU A 167 6.55 -0.93 -12.54
N VAL A 168 6.20 0.26 -13.02
CA VAL A 168 5.35 1.21 -12.30
C VAL A 168 4.05 1.48 -13.05
N LEU A 169 2.95 1.58 -12.31
CA LEU A 169 1.67 2.13 -12.76
C LEU A 169 1.48 3.53 -12.18
N LYS A 170 1.20 4.52 -13.04
CA LYS A 170 1.00 5.93 -12.67
C LYS A 170 0.01 6.61 -13.63
N PRO A 171 -0.51 7.82 -13.32
CA PRO A 171 -1.18 8.65 -14.31
C PRO A 171 -0.23 9.05 -15.45
N HIS A 172 -0.76 9.10 -16.67
CA HIS A 172 -0.04 9.68 -17.81
C HIS A 172 0.16 11.18 -17.57
N THR A 173 1.33 11.71 -17.93
CA THR A 173 1.72 13.11 -17.64
C THR A 173 0.96 14.13 -18.48
N GLU A 174 0.59 13.77 -19.70
CA GLU A 174 -0.01 14.70 -20.67
C GLU A 174 -1.51 14.48 -20.91
N GLU A 175 -2.01 13.25 -20.69
CA GLU A 175 -3.38 12.87 -21.02
C GLU A 175 -4.16 12.58 -19.74
N THR A 176 -5.10 13.48 -19.40
CA THR A 176 -5.89 13.33 -18.18
C THR A 176 -6.81 12.11 -18.27
N GLY A 177 -6.76 11.26 -17.25
CA GLY A 177 -7.59 10.05 -17.17
C GLY A 177 -7.02 8.84 -17.91
N LEU A 178 -5.83 8.97 -18.49
CA LEU A 178 -5.04 7.85 -18.99
C LEU A 178 -4.05 7.39 -17.92
N LEU A 179 -3.92 6.08 -17.74
CA LEU A 179 -2.87 5.45 -16.94
C LEU A 179 -1.69 5.06 -17.83
N GLU A 180 -0.51 4.96 -17.24
CA GLU A 180 0.72 4.54 -17.90
C GLU A 180 1.38 3.42 -17.09
N ILE A 181 1.78 2.35 -17.78
CA ILE A 181 2.70 1.34 -17.26
C ILE A 181 4.05 1.56 -17.91
N SER A 182 5.07 1.85 -17.11
CA SER A 182 6.42 2.10 -17.61
C SER A 182 7.52 1.64 -16.65
N PRO A 183 8.72 1.32 -17.17
CA PRO A 183 9.88 1.11 -16.33
C PRO A 183 10.41 2.46 -15.82
N VAL A 184 10.66 2.56 -14.53
CA VAL A 184 11.16 3.79 -13.88
C VAL A 184 12.38 3.47 -13.02
N PRO A 185 13.47 4.26 -13.07
CA PRO A 185 14.61 4.08 -12.18
C PRO A 185 14.20 4.04 -10.72
N LEU A 186 14.65 3.02 -9.98
CA LEU A 186 14.38 2.88 -8.55
C LEU A 186 14.83 4.12 -7.76
N SER A 187 15.93 4.76 -8.19
CA SER A 187 16.45 5.98 -7.58
C SER A 187 15.44 7.13 -7.54
N HIS A 188 14.49 7.19 -8.48
CA HIS A 188 13.41 8.19 -8.47
C HIS A 188 12.48 8.06 -7.26
N PHE A 189 12.41 6.86 -6.68
CA PHE A 189 11.59 6.57 -5.51
C PHE A 189 12.42 6.45 -4.23
N SER A 190 13.69 6.87 -4.22
CA SER A 190 14.53 6.82 -3.02
C SER A 190 13.81 7.44 -1.82
N GLU A 191 13.72 6.68 -0.74
CA GLU A 191 13.00 7.03 0.48
C GLU A 191 11.48 7.23 0.34
N HIS A 192 10.88 6.68 -0.73
CA HIS A 192 9.44 6.63 -0.94
C HIS A 192 8.90 5.22 -0.71
N THR A 193 7.63 5.19 -0.30
CA THR A 193 6.83 3.98 -0.21
C THR A 193 5.96 3.80 -1.44
N LEU A 194 5.70 2.55 -1.79
CA LEU A 194 4.85 2.15 -2.90
C LEU A 194 3.91 1.02 -2.45
N GLU A 195 2.83 0.82 -3.18
CA GLU A 195 2.00 -0.37 -3.07
C GLU A 195 2.36 -1.33 -4.20
N LEU A 196 2.72 -2.56 -3.87
CA LEU A 196 2.76 -3.65 -4.85
C LEU A 196 1.32 -4.16 -5.03
N ILE A 197 0.80 -4.10 -6.25
CA ILE A 197 -0.49 -4.69 -6.63
C ILE A 197 -0.28 -5.82 -7.63
N GLY A 198 -1.24 -6.72 -7.77
CA GLY A 198 -1.18 -7.75 -8.81
C GLY A 198 -1.99 -9.00 -8.53
N THR A 199 -1.85 -9.97 -9.43
CA THR A 199 -2.60 -11.23 -9.45
C THR A 199 -2.56 -11.99 -8.12
N ASN A 200 -1.44 -11.92 -7.41
CA ASN A 200 -1.22 -12.66 -6.17
C ASN A 200 -1.22 -11.78 -4.92
N ILE A 201 -1.67 -10.53 -5.02
CA ILE A 201 -1.70 -9.59 -3.91
C ILE A 201 -3.15 -9.31 -3.50
N ASN A 202 -3.43 -9.41 -2.20
CA ASN A 202 -4.70 -9.03 -1.57
C ASN A 202 -5.96 -9.51 -2.29
N ALA A 203 -5.96 -10.75 -2.79
CA ALA A 203 -7.06 -11.35 -3.56
C ALA A 203 -7.36 -10.68 -4.92
N ASN A 204 -6.41 -9.91 -5.46
CA ASN A 204 -6.45 -9.29 -6.78
C ASN A 204 -7.70 -8.42 -7.02
N PRO A 205 -7.91 -7.36 -6.20
CA PRO A 205 -9.10 -6.51 -6.28
C PRO A 205 -9.23 -5.83 -7.66
N TYR A 206 -8.12 -5.64 -8.35
CA TYR A 206 -8.04 -4.99 -9.65
C TYR A 206 -8.16 -5.99 -10.83
N GLY A 207 -8.14 -7.30 -10.58
CA GLY A 207 -8.25 -8.30 -11.65
C GLY A 207 -7.08 -8.27 -12.63
N LEU A 208 -5.87 -7.96 -12.16
CA LEU A 208 -4.66 -7.95 -12.96
C LEU A 208 -4.23 -9.37 -13.30
N GLY A 209 -3.94 -9.64 -14.57
CA GLY A 209 -3.43 -10.91 -15.05
C GLY A 209 -4.29 -12.12 -14.69
N SER A 210 -3.68 -13.30 -14.73
CA SER A 210 -4.31 -14.58 -14.36
C SER A 210 -3.32 -15.50 -13.66
N LYS A 211 -3.80 -16.62 -13.09
CA LYS A 211 -2.88 -17.61 -12.50
C LYS A 211 -1.86 -18.16 -13.51
N LYS A 212 -2.23 -18.27 -14.79
CA LYS A 212 -1.33 -18.72 -15.87
C LYS A 212 -0.33 -17.62 -16.24
N HIS A 213 -0.78 -16.37 -16.20
CA HIS A 213 0.00 -15.20 -16.60
C HIS A 213 -0.14 -14.09 -15.57
N PRO A 214 0.57 -14.19 -14.43
CA PRO A 214 0.44 -13.23 -13.35
C PRO A 214 1.03 -11.89 -13.77
N ILE A 215 0.38 -10.81 -13.38
CA ILE A 215 0.82 -9.43 -13.57
C ILE A 215 0.89 -8.75 -12.22
N HIS A 216 1.98 -8.03 -11.98
CA HIS A 216 2.23 -7.24 -10.79
C HIS A 216 2.81 -5.89 -11.19
N LEU A 217 2.50 -4.83 -10.44
CA LEU A 217 2.93 -3.46 -10.71
C LEU A 217 3.19 -2.74 -9.39
N LEU A 218 4.16 -1.83 -9.38
CA LEU A 218 4.37 -0.88 -8.29
C LEU A 218 3.52 0.37 -8.50
N VAL A 219 2.88 0.85 -7.44
CA VAL A 219 2.12 2.10 -7.45
C VAL A 219 2.69 3.04 -6.40
N PRO A 220 3.29 4.18 -6.76
CA PRO A 220 3.78 5.14 -5.78
C PRO A 220 2.66 5.65 -4.89
N HIS A 221 2.91 5.73 -3.58
CA HIS A 221 1.89 6.25 -2.65
C HIS A 221 1.53 7.71 -2.97
N GLY A 222 0.23 8.01 -2.93
CA GLY A 222 -0.29 9.35 -3.14
C GLY A 222 -0.30 9.84 -4.59
N ILE A 223 0.04 8.97 -5.56
CA ILE A 223 0.09 9.34 -6.97
C ILE A 223 -1.30 9.64 -7.57
N PHE A 224 -2.35 9.01 -7.03
CA PHE A 224 -3.72 9.17 -7.48
C PHE A 224 -4.48 10.16 -6.58
N GLN A 225 -4.36 11.45 -6.85
CA GLN A 225 -5.09 12.49 -6.12
C GLN A 225 -6.59 12.46 -6.45
N ILE A 226 -7.42 12.62 -5.42
CA ILE A 226 -8.88 12.74 -5.55
C ILE A 226 -9.22 14.21 -5.75
N LYS A 227 -9.84 14.54 -6.89
CA LYS A 227 -10.11 15.94 -7.24
C LYS A 227 -11.40 16.44 -6.62
N ASN A 228 -12.43 15.59 -6.59
CA ASN A 228 -13.76 15.95 -6.08
C ASN A 228 -14.01 15.24 -4.75
N VAL A 229 -13.20 15.58 -3.74
CA VAL A 229 -13.35 15.00 -2.41
C VAL A 229 -14.67 15.45 -1.77
N PRO A 230 -15.46 14.52 -1.18
CA PRO A 230 -16.64 14.90 -0.41
C PRO A 230 -16.26 15.73 0.83
N ALA A 231 -17.22 16.43 1.41
CA ALA A 231 -17.01 17.11 2.69
C ALA A 231 -16.57 16.10 3.77
N LEU A 232 -15.73 16.55 4.71
CA LEU A 232 -15.17 15.71 5.77
C LEU A 232 -16.21 15.42 6.88
N ASN A 233 -17.27 14.71 6.51
CA ASN A 233 -18.23 14.12 7.43
C ASN A 233 -18.62 12.71 6.97
N HIS A 234 -19.09 11.91 7.92
CA HIS A 234 -19.34 10.49 7.70
C HIS A 234 -20.35 10.24 6.57
N THR A 235 -21.47 10.97 6.55
CA THR A 235 -22.56 10.79 5.60
C THR A 235 -22.13 11.10 4.16
N ASP A 236 -21.45 12.22 3.94
CA ASP A 236 -21.03 12.64 2.60
C ASP A 236 -19.95 11.71 2.04
N ILE A 237 -19.00 11.27 2.88
CA ILE A 237 -17.97 10.31 2.46
C ILE A 237 -18.59 8.94 2.15
N LEU A 238 -19.53 8.47 2.96
CA LEU A 238 -20.27 7.24 2.70
C LEU A 238 -21.00 7.31 1.36
N ALA A 239 -21.77 8.39 1.13
CA ALA A 239 -22.51 8.60 -0.10
C ALA A 239 -21.58 8.67 -1.32
N TRP A 240 -20.41 9.29 -1.18
CA TRP A 240 -19.43 9.39 -2.26
C TRP A 240 -18.78 8.04 -2.59
N LEU A 241 -18.35 7.27 -1.59
CA LEU A 241 -17.72 5.96 -1.77
C LEU A 241 -18.69 4.90 -2.34
N ASP A 242 -19.99 5.05 -2.11
CA ASP A 242 -21.01 4.14 -2.62
C ASP A 242 -21.63 4.60 -3.95
N GLY A 243 -21.83 5.92 -4.12
CA GLY A 243 -22.69 6.46 -5.16
C GLY A 243 -22.02 6.93 -6.45
N CYS A 244 -20.70 7.22 -6.46
CA CYS A 244 -20.04 7.82 -7.62
C CYS A 244 -18.92 6.96 -8.21
N LYS A 245 -18.54 7.23 -9.48
CA LYS A 245 -17.47 6.50 -10.19
C LYS A 245 -16.11 6.67 -9.51
N GLU A 246 -15.74 7.90 -9.14
CA GLU A 246 -14.47 8.23 -8.47
C GLU A 246 -14.37 7.55 -7.09
N GLY A 247 -15.50 7.34 -6.42
CA GLY A 247 -15.60 6.67 -5.12
C GLY A 247 -15.54 5.14 -5.14
N LYS A 248 -15.43 4.53 -6.32
CA LYS A 248 -15.23 3.07 -6.46
C LYS A 248 -13.79 2.64 -6.14
N ILE A 249 -13.30 3.03 -4.98
CA ILE A 249 -11.93 2.79 -4.50
C ILE A 249 -11.95 2.04 -3.16
N GLU A 250 -10.81 1.51 -2.71
CA GLU A 250 -10.71 0.80 -1.42
C GLU A 250 -11.02 1.75 -0.24
N GLY A 251 -10.56 2.98 -0.37
CA GLY A 251 -10.60 4.00 0.66
C GLY A 251 -9.85 5.25 0.23
N ILE A 252 -9.72 6.19 1.16
CA ILE A 252 -9.03 7.46 0.96
C ILE A 252 -7.85 7.52 1.93
N VAL A 253 -6.72 8.07 1.48
CA VAL A 253 -5.60 8.49 2.33
C VAL A 253 -5.42 10.00 2.17
N TRP A 254 -5.47 10.72 3.29
CA TRP A 254 -5.18 12.13 3.36
C TRP A 254 -3.74 12.35 3.80
N HIS A 255 -3.00 13.13 3.02
CA HIS A 255 -1.63 13.50 3.28
C HIS A 255 -1.58 14.89 3.92
N CYS A 256 -1.21 14.94 5.20
CA CYS A 256 -1.22 16.16 5.99
C CYS A 256 0.11 16.93 5.85
N ALA A 257 0.07 18.25 6.07
CA ALA A 257 1.25 19.10 5.90
C ALA A 257 2.40 18.76 6.86
N ASN A 258 2.09 18.20 8.03
CA ASN A 258 3.07 17.76 9.03
C ASN A 258 3.68 16.37 8.72
N GLY A 259 3.37 15.76 7.56
CA GLY A 259 3.83 14.43 7.17
C GLY A 259 2.94 13.27 7.65
N SER A 260 1.99 13.53 8.54
CA SER A 260 1.04 12.52 8.99
C SER A 260 0.14 12.06 7.86
N LEU A 261 -0.24 10.79 7.92
CA LEU A 261 -1.23 10.21 7.02
C LEU A 261 -2.46 9.86 7.84
N ILE A 262 -3.63 10.16 7.31
CA ILE A 262 -4.92 9.73 7.87
C ILE A 262 -5.62 8.89 6.80
N LYS A 263 -6.28 7.78 7.15
CA LYS A 263 -6.99 6.96 6.16
C LYS A 263 -8.43 6.67 6.55
N LEU A 264 -9.23 6.33 5.56
CA LEU A 264 -10.53 5.72 5.76
C LEU A 264 -10.71 4.62 4.73
N HIS A 265 -10.97 3.40 5.19
CA HIS A 265 -11.36 2.33 4.30
C HIS A 265 -12.88 2.26 4.18
N ARG A 266 -13.39 1.92 3.00
CA ARG A 266 -14.84 1.80 2.77
C ARG A 266 -15.52 0.78 3.69
N HIS A 267 -14.82 -0.28 4.10
CA HIS A 267 -15.36 -1.27 5.03
C HIS A 267 -15.55 -0.73 6.46
N HIS A 268 -14.86 0.34 6.86
CA HIS A 268 -15.16 1.02 8.13
C HIS A 268 -16.53 1.72 8.06
N LEU A 269 -17.04 2.02 6.86
CA LEU A 269 -18.38 2.57 6.66
C LEU A 269 -19.42 1.47 6.35
N GLY A 270 -19.06 0.20 6.52
CA GLY A 270 -19.93 -0.94 6.21
C GLY A 270 -20.04 -1.30 4.72
N LEU A 271 -19.29 -0.63 3.84
CA LEU A 271 -19.29 -0.92 2.40
C LEU A 271 -18.39 -2.14 2.07
N PRO A 272 -18.74 -2.95 1.06
CA PRO A 272 -17.95 -4.11 0.68
C PRO A 272 -16.63 -3.70 0.01
N TRP A 273 -15.61 -4.55 0.18
CA TRP A 273 -14.39 -4.53 -0.63
C TRP A 273 -13.82 -5.96 -0.68
N PRO A 274 -13.35 -6.45 -1.84
CA PRO A 274 -13.31 -5.79 -3.16
C PRO A 274 -14.70 -5.55 -3.76
N ILE A 275 -14.75 -4.69 -4.77
CA ILE A 275 -15.95 -4.44 -5.60
C ILE A 275 -15.70 -4.88 -7.04
N ALA A 276 -16.76 -5.11 -7.81
CA ALA A 276 -16.64 -5.67 -9.17
C ALA A 276 -15.87 -4.77 -10.15
N HIS A 277 -16.07 -3.44 -10.06
CA HIS A 277 -15.51 -2.46 -10.97
C HIS A 277 -14.87 -1.27 -10.23
N PRO A 278 -13.67 -1.44 -9.64
CA PRO A 278 -12.94 -0.32 -9.04
C PRO A 278 -12.64 0.79 -10.06
N ASN A 279 -12.49 2.03 -9.60
CA ASN A 279 -12.22 3.19 -10.45
C ASN A 279 -10.90 3.02 -11.23
N LEU A 280 -9.85 2.56 -10.55
CA LEU A 280 -8.52 2.37 -11.13
C LEU A 280 -8.53 1.55 -12.42
N ILE A 281 -9.35 0.49 -12.47
CA ILE A 281 -9.40 -0.40 -13.65
C ILE A 281 -10.38 0.10 -14.72
N SER A 282 -11.15 1.14 -14.44
CA SER A 282 -12.09 1.73 -15.40
C SER A 282 -11.44 2.79 -16.30
N GLN A 283 -10.14 3.03 -16.09
CA GLN A 283 -9.34 3.99 -16.84
C GLN A 283 -8.60 3.26 -17.97
N PRO A 284 -8.49 3.87 -19.16
CA PRO A 284 -7.59 3.37 -20.19
C PRO A 284 -6.15 3.38 -19.70
N VAL A 285 -5.33 2.54 -20.28
CA VAL A 285 -3.90 2.42 -19.95
C VAL A 285 -3.06 2.30 -21.21
N VAL A 286 -1.94 3.01 -21.24
CA VAL A 286 -0.89 2.86 -22.25
C VAL A 286 0.32 2.17 -21.63
N VAL A 287 1.00 1.33 -22.40
CA VAL A 287 2.29 0.78 -22.03
C VAL A 287 3.36 1.63 -22.71
N ASP A 288 4.23 2.24 -21.91
CA ASP A 288 5.30 3.10 -22.39
C ASP A 288 6.66 2.54 -21.92
N PHE A 289 7.35 1.91 -22.85
CA PHE A 289 8.74 1.49 -22.77
C PHE A 289 9.61 2.30 -23.74
N SER A 290 9.02 3.32 -24.39
CA SER A 290 9.62 4.20 -25.39
C SER A 290 10.58 5.24 -24.80
N GLY A 291 10.83 5.17 -23.48
CA GLY A 291 11.89 5.88 -22.78
C GLY A 291 13.29 5.44 -23.24
N ASP A 292 13.64 5.82 -24.47
CA ASP A 292 14.91 5.63 -25.14
C ASP A 292 16.10 5.98 -24.25
N LYS A 293 16.92 4.95 -23.95
CA LYS A 293 18.37 5.07 -23.77
C LYS A 293 19.12 3.74 -23.84
N TYR A 294 18.43 2.61 -23.70
CA TYR A 294 19.07 1.31 -23.72
C TYR A 294 18.18 0.32 -24.46
N GLY A 295 18.77 -0.39 -25.44
CA GLY A 295 18.20 -1.64 -25.95
C GLY A 295 18.24 -2.69 -24.84
N TYR A 296 17.39 -2.51 -23.83
CA TYR A 296 17.32 -3.36 -22.67
C TYR A 296 16.98 -4.77 -23.14
N ASN A 297 17.94 -5.68 -22.98
CA ASN A 297 17.72 -7.08 -23.26
C ASN A 297 17.15 -7.74 -22.00
N PHE A 298 15.89 -7.43 -21.70
CA PHE A 298 15.22 -7.99 -20.52
C PHE A 298 15.20 -9.51 -20.60
N GLN A 299 15.40 -10.15 -19.45
CA GLN A 299 15.43 -11.60 -19.39
C GLN A 299 14.09 -12.19 -19.87
N PRO A 300 14.10 -13.24 -20.70
CA PRO A 300 12.88 -13.92 -21.12
C PRO A 300 12.05 -14.37 -19.91
N ASN A 301 10.72 -14.40 -20.06
CA ASN A 301 9.75 -14.76 -19.02
C ASN A 301 9.67 -13.80 -17.82
N THR A 302 10.24 -12.59 -17.91
CA THR A 302 10.02 -11.52 -16.93
C THR A 302 8.86 -10.62 -17.35
N LEU A 303 8.28 -9.91 -16.38
CA LEU A 303 7.26 -8.89 -16.67
C LEU A 303 7.83 -7.75 -17.52
N PHE A 304 9.07 -7.35 -17.30
CA PHE A 304 9.73 -6.33 -18.13
C PHE A 304 9.80 -6.75 -19.59
N HIS A 305 10.20 -7.98 -19.88
CA HIS A 305 10.20 -8.51 -21.25
C HIS A 305 8.80 -8.62 -21.87
N TYR A 306 7.80 -8.97 -21.06
CA TYR A 306 6.42 -9.01 -21.53
C TYR A 306 5.91 -7.62 -21.89
N PHE A 307 6.06 -6.64 -21.00
CA PHE A 307 5.58 -5.28 -21.24
C PHE A 307 6.40 -4.54 -22.29
N SER A 308 7.70 -4.82 -22.46
CA SER A 308 8.48 -4.25 -23.56
C SER A 308 7.97 -4.67 -24.94
N LYS A 309 7.31 -5.84 -25.06
CA LYS A 309 6.64 -6.27 -26.29
C LYS A 309 5.29 -5.59 -26.53
N LEU A 310 4.73 -4.98 -25.48
CA LEU A 310 3.49 -4.21 -25.53
C LEU A 310 3.73 -2.71 -25.69
N ASP A 311 4.98 -2.29 -25.91
CA ASP A 311 5.33 -0.87 -26.03
C ASP A 311 4.44 -0.14 -27.06
N GLY A 312 3.98 1.05 -26.66
CA GLY A 312 3.07 1.90 -27.42
C GLY A 312 1.61 1.40 -27.50
N GLN A 313 1.30 0.20 -26.97
CA GLN A 313 -0.07 -0.32 -27.00
C GLN A 313 -0.95 0.36 -25.96
N ARG A 314 -2.21 0.59 -26.35
CA ARG A 314 -3.24 1.19 -25.51
C ARG A 314 -4.39 0.20 -25.30
N PHE A 315 -4.85 0.13 -24.05
CA PHE A 315 -5.93 -0.74 -23.60
C PHE A 315 -7.04 0.10 -22.97
N ASN A 316 -8.29 -0.38 -23.02
CA ASN A 316 -9.42 0.32 -22.40
C ASN A 316 -9.44 0.16 -20.88
N SER A 317 -8.79 -0.88 -20.37
CA SER A 317 -8.69 -1.21 -18.96
C SER A 317 -7.39 -1.95 -18.66
N LEU A 318 -6.90 -1.82 -17.42
CA LEU A 318 -5.85 -2.69 -16.86
C LEU A 318 -6.18 -4.19 -16.96
N ARG A 319 -7.46 -4.56 -16.98
CA ARG A 319 -7.89 -5.96 -17.12
C ARG A 319 -7.75 -6.52 -18.53
N ASP A 320 -7.68 -5.63 -19.53
CA ASP A 320 -7.59 -6.03 -20.94
C ASP A 320 -6.16 -6.41 -21.33
N ILE A 321 -5.19 -6.20 -20.43
CA ILE A 321 -3.80 -6.63 -20.59
C ILE A 321 -3.76 -8.15 -20.35
N ILE A 322 -4.09 -8.92 -21.38
CA ILE A 322 -4.10 -10.38 -21.35
C ILE A 322 -2.71 -10.90 -21.75
N GLY A 323 -2.14 -11.75 -20.90
CA GLY A 323 -0.84 -12.37 -21.12
C GLY A 323 -0.89 -13.51 -22.10
N ASP A 324 -1.01 -13.27 -23.41
CA ASP A 324 -0.68 -14.31 -24.39
C ASP A 324 0.84 -14.38 -24.55
N TYR A 325 1.52 -15.03 -23.60
CA TYR A 325 2.97 -15.33 -23.70
C TYR A 325 3.28 -16.26 -24.89
N ASP A 326 2.28 -17.00 -25.37
CA ASP A 326 2.40 -18.02 -26.41
C ASP A 326 2.23 -17.47 -27.84
N GLN A 327 1.91 -16.17 -28.03
CA GLN A 327 1.74 -15.58 -29.37
C GLN A 327 2.90 -14.68 -29.83
N ILE A 328 3.97 -14.55 -29.02
CA ILE A 328 5.11 -13.68 -29.34
C ILE A 328 6.42 -14.48 -29.36
N SER A 329 6.37 -15.67 -29.96
CA SER A 329 7.54 -16.50 -30.30
C SER A 329 7.99 -16.27 -31.73
#